data_AF-A0A1J9U298-F1
#
_entry.id   AF-A0A1J9U298-F1
#
_cell.length_a   1.000
_cell.length_b   1.000
_cell.length_c   1.000
_cell.angle_alpha   90.00
_cell.angle_beta   90.00
_cell.angle_gamma   90.00
#
_symmetry.space_group_name_H-M   'P 1'
#
loop_
_entity.id
_entity.type
_entity.pdbx_description
1 polymer ?
#
loop_
_entity_poly.entity_id
_entity_poly.type
_entity_poly.pdbx_seq_one_letter_code
_entity_poly.pdbx_strand_id
1 'polypeptide(L)' 'MEKWPEERIEAYKHYVKTDIEALQGFENRIKTLREELQNLEKHRERKIAEVEKQVTQLYYQGWEMKSSEWVRIKNTQ' A
#
# COMPACT_ATOMS: atom_id res chain seq x y z
N MET A 1 -6.28 -46.21 15.77
CA MET A 1 -5.28 -45.22 16.20
C MET A 1 -5.14 -45.33 17.70
N GLU A 2 -3.92 -45.40 18.20
CA GLU A 2 -3.64 -45.34 19.62
C GLU A 2 -3.95 -43.93 20.15
N LYS A 3 -4.57 -43.83 21.32
CA LYS A 3 -4.85 -42.53 21.95
C LYS A 3 -3.54 -41.94 22.46
N TRP A 4 -3.38 -40.63 22.31
CA TRP A 4 -2.23 -39.92 22.87
C TRP A 4 -2.33 -39.82 24.40
N PRO A 5 -1.19 -39.77 25.11
CA PRO A 5 -1.15 -39.44 26.53
C PRO A 5 -1.79 -38.06 26.81
N GLU A 6 -2.39 -37.90 27.99
CA GLU A 6 -3.08 -36.66 28.39
C GLU A 6 -2.14 -35.46 28.38
N GLU A 7 -0.89 -35.62 28.82
CA GLU A 7 0.14 -34.57 28.80
C GLU A 7 0.37 -34.03 27.39
N ARG A 8 0.40 -34.92 26.39
CA ARG A 8 0.52 -34.53 24.99
C ARG A 8 -0.72 -33.78 24.54
N ILE A 9 -1.92 -34.23 24.92
CA ILE A 9 -3.16 -33.55 24.56
C ILE A 9 -3.20 -32.13 25.15
N GLU A 10 -2.80 -31.95 26.40
CA GLU A 10 -2.75 -30.62 27.04
C GLU A 10 -1.73 -29.69 26.38
N ALA A 11 -0.55 -30.20 26.01
CA ALA A 11 0.43 -29.42 25.26
C ALA A 11 -0.14 -28.94 23.92
N TYR A 12 -0.82 -29.81 23.16
CA TYR A 12 -1.45 -29.42 21.90
C TYR A 12 -2.61 -28.43 22.09
N LYS A 13 -3.41 -28.54 23.15
CA LYS A 13 -4.43 -27.53 23.48
C LYS A 13 -3.80 -26.16 23.70
N HIS A 14 -2.66 -26.12 24.42
CA HIS A 14 -1.92 -24.88 24.61
C HIS A 14 -1.40 -24.31 23.29
N TYR A 15 -0.76 -25.14 22.45
CA TYR A 15 -0.28 -24.71 21.13
C TYR A 15 -1.40 -24.17 20.25
N VAL A 16 -2.53 -24.88 20.16
CA VAL A 16 -3.70 -24.42 19.39
C VAL A 16 -4.20 -23.07 19.91
N LYS A 17 -4.23 -22.87 21.22
CA LYS A 17 -4.63 -21.58 21.80
C LYS A 17 -3.67 -20.46 21.38
N THR A 18 -2.37 -20.69 21.49
CA THR A 18 -1.34 -19.71 21.08
C THR A 18 -1.43 -19.40 19.59
N ASP A 19 -1.64 -20.41 18.75
CA ASP A 19 -1.76 -20.24 17.30
C ASP A 19 -3.03 -19.44 16.95
N ILE A 20 -4.15 -19.66 17.64
CA ILE A 20 -5.38 -18.87 17.47
C ILE A 20 -5.12 -17.39 17.81
N GLU A 21 -4.45 -17.12 18.93
CA GLU A 21 -4.09 -15.75 19.34
C GLU A 21 -3.16 -15.09 18.31
N ALA A 22 -2.18 -15.83 17.79
CA ALA A 22 -1.28 -15.35 16.74
C ALA A 22 -2.02 -15.06 15.44
N LEU A 23 -2.93 -15.94 15.01
CA LEU A 23 -3.76 -15.74 13.82
C LEU A 23 -4.60 -14.46 13.92
N GLN A 24 -5.25 -14.23 15.07
CA GLN A 24 -5.98 -12.98 15.33
C GLN A 24 -5.07 -11.75 15.24
N GLY A 25 -3.85 -11.84 15.76
CA GLY A 25 -2.82 -10.81 15.61
C GLY A 25 -2.49 -10.51 14.15
N PHE A 26 -2.29 -11.55 13.34
CA PHE A 26 -2.02 -11.41 11.90
C PHE A 26 -3.21 -10.81 11.14
N GLU A 27 -4.43 -11.25 11.41
CA GLU A 27 -5.65 -10.70 10.78
C GLU A 27 -5.80 -9.20 11.05
N ASN A 28 -5.60 -8.78 12.31
CA ASN A 28 -5.62 -7.37 12.67
C ASN A 28 -4.53 -6.57 11.94
N ARG A 29 -3.31 -7.12 11.86
CA ARG A 29 -2.21 -6.45 11.14
C ARG A 29 -2.50 -6.32 9.64
N ILE A 30 -3.06 -7.35 9.02
CA ILE A 30 -3.48 -7.33 7.62
C ILE A 30 -4.54 -6.25 7.40
N LYS A 31 -5.52 -6.13 8.30
CA LYS A 31 -6.55 -5.11 8.22
C LYS A 31 -5.94 -3.70 8.25
N THR A 32 -5.07 -3.41 9.21
CA THR A 32 -4.39 -2.10 9.30
C THR A 32 -3.58 -1.80 8.04
N LEU A 33 -2.82 -2.76 7.53
CA LEU A 33 -2.01 -2.56 6.32
C LEU A 33 -2.87 -2.28 5.07
N ARG A 34 -4.06 -2.89 4.97
CA ARG A 34 -5.01 -2.59 3.89
C ARG A 34 -5.53 -1.16 3.97
N GLU A 35 -5.84 -0.67 5.17
CA GLU A 35 -6.29 0.71 5.39
C GLU A 35 -5.18 1.71 5.05
N GLU A 36 -3.93 1.43 5.46
CA GLU A 36 -2.76 2.24 5.10
C GLU A 36 -2.53 2.28 3.57
N LEU A 37 -2.61 1.13 2.90
CA LEU A 37 -2.46 1.05 1.45
C LEU A 37 -3.53 1.88 0.73
N GLN A 38 -4.80 1.74 1.12
CA GLN A 38 -5.90 2.49 0.53
C GLN A 38 -5.70 4.00 0.72
N ASN A 39 -5.16 4.43 1.85
CA ASN A 39 -4.85 5.83 2.09
C ASN A 39 -3.72 6.31 1.19
N LEU A 40 -2.66 5.52 1.00
CA LEU A 40 -1.56 5.85 0.08
C LEU A 40 -2.03 5.95 -1.37
N GLU A 41 -2.92 5.05 -1.81
CA GLU A 41 -3.54 5.11 -3.14
C GLU A 41 -4.30 6.42 -3.36
N LYS A 42 -5.14 6.83 -2.39
CA LYS A 42 -5.84 8.12 -2.45
C LYS A 42 -4.89 9.32 -2.51
N HIS A 43 -3.78 9.28 -1.75
CA HIS A 43 -2.78 10.35 -1.79
C HIS A 43 -2.06 10.40 -3.15
N ARG A 44 -1.73 9.23 -3.71
CA ARG A 44 -1.13 9.13 -5.04
C ARG A 44 -2.05 9.72 -6.11
N GLU A 45 -3.34 9.36 -6.11
CA GLU A 45 -4.32 9.90 -7.06
C GLU A 45 -4.44 11.42 -6.98
N ARG A 46 -4.54 11.96 -5.75
CA ARG A 46 -4.55 13.41 -5.54
C ARG A 46 -3.29 14.07 -6.08
N LYS A 47 -2.12 13.45 -5.85
CA LYS A 47 -0.84 14.00 -6.31
C LYS A 47 -0.70 13.96 -7.83
N ILE A 48 -1.21 12.91 -8.48
CA ILE A 48 -1.28 12.83 -9.94
C ILE A 48 -2.11 14.01 -10.48
N ALA A 49 -3.32 14.21 -9.97
CA ALA A 49 -4.17 15.31 -10.42
C ALA A 49 -3.53 16.70 -10.18
N GLU A 50 -2.83 16.87 -9.06
CA GLU A 50 -2.07 18.10 -8.78
C GLU A 50 -0.94 18.32 -9.79
N VAL A 51 -0.15 17.27 -10.08
CA VAL A 51 0.95 17.32 -11.05
C VAL A 51 0.42 17.58 -12.45
N GLU A 52 -0.64 16.92 -12.89
CA GLU A 52 -1.27 17.15 -14.20
C GLU A 52 -1.73 18.61 -14.35
N LYS A 53 -2.34 19.18 -13.30
CA LYS A 53 -2.70 20.60 -13.27
C LYS A 53 -1.46 21.47 -13.40
N GLN A 54 -0.39 21.20 -12.66
CA GLN A 54 0.86 21.96 -12.72
C GLN A 54 1.53 21.88 -14.10
N VAL A 55 1.59 20.68 -14.70
CA VAL A 55 2.11 20.45 -16.05
C VAL A 55 1.30 21.25 -17.07
N THR A 56 -0.03 21.23 -16.96
CA THR A 56 -0.93 22.00 -17.85
C THR A 56 -0.69 23.51 -17.72
N GLN A 57 -0.51 24.01 -16.50
CA GLN A 57 -0.16 25.41 -16.27
C GLN A 57 1.18 25.78 -16.91
N LEU A 58 2.20 24.94 -16.76
CA LEU A 58 3.52 25.16 -17.38
C LEU A 58 3.45 25.14 -18.91
N TYR A 59 2.63 24.25 -19.49
CA TYR A 59 2.36 24.23 -20.93
C TYR A 59 1.79 25.57 -21.42
N TYR A 60 0.80 26.13 -20.73
CA TYR A 60 0.27 27.46 -21.06
C TYR A 60 1.28 28.60 -20.86
N GLN A 61 2.34 28.38 -20.07
CA GLN A 61 3.47 29.31 -19.93
C GLN A 61 4.59 29.06 -20.96
N GLY A 62 4.38 28.17 -21.94
CA GLY A 62 5.34 27.89 -23.00
C GLY A 62 6.41 26.87 -22.62
N TRP A 63 6.16 26.01 -21.63
CA TRP A 63 7.08 24.95 -21.19
C TRP A 63 6.47 23.57 -21.37
N GLU A 64 7.23 22.64 -21.95
CA GLU A 64 6.83 21.23 -22.06
C GLU A 64 7.87 20.34 -21.36
N MET A 65 7.42 19.21 -20.81
CA MET A 65 8.32 18.22 -20.22
C MET A 65 8.75 17.23 -21.31
N LYS A 66 10.05 17.13 -21.60
CA LYS A 66 10.63 16.13 -22.50
C LYS A 66 11.73 15.36 -21.77
N SER A 67 11.63 14.03 -21.74
CA SER A 67 12.63 13.15 -21.10
C SER A 67 12.99 13.56 -19.66
N SER A 68 12.00 14.02 -18.89
CA SER A 68 12.15 14.53 -17.51
C SER A 68 12.83 15.90 -17.38
N GLU A 69 12.98 16.65 -18.47
CA GLU A 69 13.48 18.03 -18.47
C GLU A 69 12.41 19.01 -18.98
N TRP A 70 12.35 20.19 -18.37
CA TRP A 70 11.50 21.28 -18.86
C TRP A 70 12.20 22.00 -20.01
N VAL A 71 11.58 21.99 -21.18
CA VAL A 71 12.08 22.72 -22.36
C VAL A 71 11.08 23.79 -22.78
N ARG A 72 11.58 24.91 -23.30
CA ARG A 72 10.71 25.94 -23.88
C ARG A 72 10.13 25.43 -25.19
N ILE A 73 8.82 25.59 -25.35
CA ILE A 73 8.12 25.40 -26.61
C ILE A 73 8.66 26.47 -27.56
N LYS A 74 9.47 26.05 -28.54
CA LYS A 74 9.89 26.94 -29.62
C LYS A 74 8.65 27.16 -30.48
N ASN A 75 8.09 28.37 -30.44
CA ASN A 75 7.12 28.78 -31.45
C ASN A 75 7.77 28.59 -32.82
N THR A 76 7.27 27.64 -33.61
CA THR A 76 7.48 27.65 -35.06
C THR A 76 6.84 28.95 -35.54
N GLN A 77 7.67 29.97 -35.79
CA GLN A 77 7.31 31.11 -36.63
C GLN A 77 7.00 30.62 -38.04
#